data_AF-A0AAD6WBS5-F1
#
_entry.id   AF-A0AAD6WBS5-F1
#
_cell.length_a   1.000
_cell.length_b   1.000
_cell.length_c   1.000
_cell.angle_alpha   90.00
_cell.angle_beta   90.00
_cell.angle_gamma   90.00
#
_symmetry.space_group_name_H-M   'P 1'
#
loop_
_entity.id
_entity.type
_entity.pdbx_description
1 polymer ?
#
loop_
_entity_poly.entity_id
_entity_poly.type
_entity_poly.pdbx_seq_one_letter_code
_entity_poly.pdbx_strand_id
1 'polypeptide(L)'
;MHYTYNSPLSVAFIASPVKPDGWTGWGINLNGIGMAGAQVILALKSSKGAPEVKTYNIISYGGIREERLSFDVWDLSAETNATSGEFTIYASVKLPEKIESFNHIWQVGAAVNNGKPVKHEFAAENKDAKATLELTTAQKTGKTATTTTPAGGNSTGNGTTSSSNTTATGGWRQ
;
A
#
# COMPACT_ATOMS: atom_id res chain seq x y z
N MET A 1 -18.07 22.09 -22.30
CA MET A 1 -18.18 21.08 -21.23
C MET A 1 -16.79 20.50 -21.01
N HIS A 2 -16.19 20.70 -19.83
CA HIS A 2 -14.87 20.15 -19.51
C HIS A 2 -15.08 19.12 -18.41
N TYR A 3 -14.81 17.85 -18.71
CA TYR A 3 -14.82 16.78 -17.72
C TYR A 3 -13.37 16.50 -17.33
N THR A 4 -12.99 16.84 -16.10
CA THR A 4 -11.73 16.34 -15.53
C THR A 4 -12.06 15.01 -14.85
N TYR A 5 -11.83 13.90 -15.55
CA TYR A 5 -11.97 12.57 -14.97
C TYR A 5 -10.67 12.25 -14.22
N ASN A 6 -10.68 12.39 -12.89
CA ASN A 6 -9.59 11.90 -12.07
C ASN A 6 -9.71 10.38 -11.98
N SER A 7 -8.82 9.65 -12.67
CA SER A 7 -8.76 8.20 -12.58
C SER A 7 -8.50 7.77 -11.12
N PRO A 8 -9.13 6.68 -10.65
CA PRO A 8 -8.86 6.16 -9.32
C PRO A 8 -7.41 5.68 -9.20
N LEU A 9 -6.87 5.78 -7.98
CA LEU A 9 -5.62 5.13 -7.62
C LEU A 9 -5.91 3.64 -7.34
N SER A 10 -5.34 2.76 -8.16
CA SER A 10 -5.33 1.32 -7.89
C SER A 10 -4.15 0.96 -6.98
N VAL A 11 -4.43 0.23 -5.91
CA VAL A 11 -3.47 -0.16 -4.88
C VAL A 11 -3.36 -1.68 -4.86
N ALA A 12 -2.12 -2.18 -4.88
CA ALA A 12 -1.76 -3.53 -4.49
C ALA A 12 -0.58 -3.42 -3.52
N PHE A 13 -0.83 -3.61 -2.22
CA PHE A 13 0.20 -3.50 -1.18
C PHE A 13 0.49 -4.86 -0.58
N ILE A 14 1.76 -5.27 -0.58
CA ILE A 14 2.20 -6.58 -0.10
C ILE A 14 3.14 -6.38 1.08
N ALA A 15 2.85 -7.04 2.21
CA ALA A 15 3.82 -7.16 3.29
C ALA A 15 3.54 -8.36 4.19
N SER A 16 4.62 -8.90 4.77
CA SER A 16 4.57 -9.92 5.81
C SER A 16 4.10 -9.31 7.14
N PRO A 17 3.06 -9.84 7.80
CA PRO A 17 2.78 -9.48 9.18
C PRO A 17 3.94 -9.94 10.08
N VAL A 18 4.13 -9.29 11.23
CA VAL A 18 5.24 -9.64 12.16
C VAL A 18 5.12 -11.07 12.68
N LYS A 19 3.89 -11.59 12.77
CA LYS A 19 3.57 -12.98 13.13
C LYS A 19 2.44 -13.50 12.23
N PRO A 20 2.25 -14.83 12.11
CA PRO A 20 1.20 -15.40 11.26
C PRO A 20 -0.20 -14.85 11.53
N ASP A 21 -0.54 -14.51 12.77
CA ASP A 21 -1.86 -13.97 13.17
C ASP A 21 -1.83 -12.45 13.41
N GLY A 22 -0.83 -11.80 12.81
CA GLY A 22 -0.68 -10.37 12.79
C GLY A 22 -1.55 -9.71 11.71
N TRP A 23 -1.16 -8.50 11.36
CA TRP A 23 -1.86 -7.68 10.38
C TRP A 23 -0.89 -6.87 9.55
N THR A 24 -1.36 -6.46 8.37
CA THR A 24 -0.65 -5.60 7.42
C THR A 24 -1.58 -4.44 7.06
N GLY A 25 -1.08 -3.21 7.03
CA GLY A 25 -1.89 -2.04 6.69
C GLY A 25 -1.14 -1.04 5.83
N TRP A 26 -1.89 -0.40 4.94
CA TRP A 26 -1.46 0.71 4.10
C TRP A 26 -2.47 1.85 4.22
N GLY A 27 -2.01 3.10 4.26
CA GLY A 27 -2.92 4.23 4.40
C GLY A 27 -2.40 5.53 3.85
N ILE A 28 -3.33 6.47 3.68
CA ILE A 28 -3.06 7.82 3.19
C ILE A 28 -3.17 8.80 4.36
N ASN A 29 -2.22 9.74 4.44
CA ASN A 29 -2.34 10.91 5.28
C ASN A 29 -2.33 12.16 4.40
N LEU A 30 -3.51 12.73 4.18
CA LEU A 30 -3.68 13.95 3.37
C LEU A 30 -3.27 15.22 4.13
N ASN A 31 -3.17 15.16 5.46
CA ASN A 31 -2.98 16.33 6.32
C ASN A 31 -1.67 16.30 7.12
N GLY A 32 -0.80 15.33 6.86
CA GLY A 32 0.42 15.11 7.62
C GLY A 32 1.36 14.09 6.98
N ILE A 33 2.55 13.95 7.56
CA ILE A 33 3.61 13.07 7.05
C ILE A 33 3.72 11.73 7.79
N GLY A 34 3.02 11.58 8.90
CA GLY A 34 3.16 10.43 9.82
C GLY A 34 1.86 9.66 10.01
N MET A 35 1.79 8.86 11.06
CA MET A 35 0.57 8.06 11.33
C MET A 35 -0.61 8.85 11.86
N ALA A 36 -0.37 9.89 12.67
CA ALA A 36 -1.46 10.68 13.22
C ALA A 36 -2.20 11.42 12.09
N GLY A 37 -3.51 11.21 12.01
CA GLY A 37 -4.38 11.67 10.93
C GLY A 37 -4.48 10.74 9.72
N ALA A 38 -3.73 9.62 9.70
CA ALA A 38 -3.76 8.70 8.58
C ALA A 38 -5.04 7.86 8.54
N GLN A 39 -5.52 7.60 7.33
CA GLN A 39 -6.68 6.76 7.03
C GLN A 39 -6.21 5.50 6.30
N VAL A 40 -6.46 4.36 6.92
CA VAL A 40 -5.76 3.09 6.66
C VAL A 40 -6.71 2.01 6.20
N ILE A 41 -6.29 1.26 5.19
CA ILE A 41 -6.86 -0.01 4.75
C ILE A 41 -5.95 -1.10 5.30
N LEU A 42 -6.53 -2.05 6.05
CA LEU A 42 -5.78 -3.02 6.84
C LEU A 42 -6.31 -4.42 6.60
N ALA A 43 -5.41 -5.35 6.30
CA ALA A 43 -5.67 -6.78 6.24
C ALA A 43 -5.30 -7.46 7.55
N LEU A 44 -6.21 -8.31 8.03
CA LEU A 44 -6.02 -9.20 9.17
C LEU A 44 -6.69 -10.54 8.91
N LYS A 45 -6.37 -11.57 9.68
CA LYS A 45 -7.16 -12.81 9.64
C LYS A 45 -8.47 -12.63 10.42
N SER A 46 -9.57 -13.00 9.79
CA SER A 46 -10.85 -13.19 10.48
C SER A 46 -10.76 -14.35 11.48
N SER A 47 -11.75 -14.47 12.37
CA SER A 47 -11.86 -15.62 13.28
C SER A 47 -11.99 -16.98 12.57
N LYS A 48 -12.27 -16.98 11.26
CA LYS A 48 -12.36 -18.17 10.41
C LYS A 48 -11.05 -18.46 9.66
N GLY A 49 -9.99 -17.68 9.89
CA GLY A 49 -8.67 -17.85 9.28
C GLY A 49 -8.51 -17.24 7.88
N ALA A 50 -9.60 -16.79 7.25
CA ALA A 50 -9.56 -16.11 5.96
C ALA A 50 -9.13 -14.64 6.13
N PRO A 51 -8.40 -14.05 5.15
CA PRO A 51 -8.07 -12.62 5.16
C PRO A 51 -9.34 -11.77 5.12
N GLU A 52 -9.35 -10.70 5.90
CA GLU A 52 -10.42 -9.72 6.00
C GLU A 52 -9.80 -8.32 5.90
N VAL A 53 -10.44 -7.43 5.11
CA VAL A 53 -10.04 -6.04 4.98
C VAL A 53 -10.95 -5.15 5.81
N LYS A 54 -10.33 -4.27 6.60
CA LYS A 54 -11.01 -3.26 7.41
C LYS A 54 -10.39 -1.90 7.19
N THR A 55 -11.19 -0.87 7.45
CA THR A 55 -10.76 0.53 7.33
C THR A 55 -10.69 1.19 8.70
N TYR A 56 -9.68 2.02 8.89
CA TYR A 56 -9.40 2.67 10.16
C TYR A 56 -8.99 4.12 9.98
N ASN A 57 -9.39 4.97 10.92
CA ASN A 57 -8.86 6.32 11.10
C ASN A 57 -7.95 6.36 12.33
N ILE A 58 -6.71 6.82 12.15
CA ILE A 58 -5.74 7.01 13.21
C ILE A 58 -5.82 8.47 13.66
N ILE A 59 -6.63 8.73 14.67
CA ILE A 59 -6.82 10.07 15.26
C ILE A 59 -5.52 10.52 15.97
N SER A 60 -4.86 9.59 16.67
CA SER A 60 -3.58 9.80 17.36
C SER A 60 -2.89 8.45 17.60
N TYR A 61 -1.67 8.46 18.17
CA TYR A 61 -0.93 7.23 18.50
C TYR A 61 -1.66 6.26 19.45
N GLY A 62 -2.65 6.73 20.21
CA GLY A 62 -3.51 5.89 21.06
C GLY A 62 -4.97 5.82 20.60
N GLY A 63 -5.34 6.56 19.54
CA GLY A 63 -6.72 6.69 19.08
C GLY A 63 -6.86 6.14 17.67
N ILE A 64 -7.19 4.86 17.55
CA ILE A 64 -7.58 4.24 16.28
C ILE A 64 -9.06 3.87 16.33
N ARG A 65 -9.79 4.14 15.23
CA ARG A 65 -11.22 3.85 15.12
C ARG A 65 -11.50 3.14 13.81
N GLU A 66 -12.23 2.03 13.87
CA GLU A 66 -12.75 1.34 12.69
C GLU A 66 -13.90 2.17 12.13
N GLU A 67 -13.74 2.71 10.93
CA GLU A 67 -14.74 3.57 10.29
C GLU A 67 -14.50 3.72 8.79
N ARG A 68 -15.51 4.21 8.07
CA ARG A 68 -15.37 4.59 6.66
C ARG A 68 -14.36 5.73 6.52
N LEU A 69 -13.55 5.66 5.46
CA LEU A 69 -12.56 6.69 5.16
C LEU A 69 -13.23 7.97 4.63
N SER A 70 -12.53 9.09 4.69
CA SER A 70 -13.06 10.39 4.23
C SER A 70 -13.11 10.51 2.70
N PHE A 71 -12.43 9.58 2.02
CA PHE A 71 -12.41 9.41 0.58
C PHE A 71 -13.01 8.06 0.20
N ASP A 72 -13.57 7.97 -1.01
CA ASP A 72 -14.19 6.73 -1.47
C ASP A 72 -13.13 5.67 -1.73
N VAL A 73 -13.40 4.48 -1.21
CA VAL A 73 -12.63 3.26 -1.47
C VAL A 73 -13.56 2.13 -1.87
N TRP A 74 -13.17 1.37 -2.88
CA TRP A 74 -13.93 0.22 -3.38
C TRP A 74 -12.98 -0.87 -3.87
N ASP A 75 -13.53 -1.99 -4.31
CA ASP A 75 -12.79 -3.21 -4.68
C ASP A 75 -11.82 -3.67 -3.57
N LEU A 76 -12.22 -3.48 -2.31
CA LEU A 76 -11.43 -3.87 -1.15
C LEU A 76 -11.38 -5.40 -1.05
N SER A 77 -10.18 -5.95 -1.17
CA SER A 77 -9.93 -7.36 -0.92
C SER A 77 -8.54 -7.58 -0.36
N ALA A 78 -8.33 -8.74 0.27
CA ALA A 78 -7.01 -9.18 0.65
C ALA A 78 -6.84 -10.67 0.40
N GLU A 79 -5.63 -11.05 0.09
CA GLU A 79 -5.21 -12.44 -0.07
C GLU A 79 -4.03 -12.72 0.85
N THR A 80 -3.85 -13.98 1.22
CA THR A 80 -2.70 -14.43 2.00
C THR A 80 -1.90 -15.42 1.15
N ASN A 81 -0.61 -15.16 0.97
CA ASN A 81 0.29 -16.14 0.37
C ASN A 81 0.43 -17.33 1.33
N ALA A 82 -0.01 -18.52 0.91
CA ALA A 82 -0.04 -19.70 1.78
C ALA A 82 1.34 -20.17 2.25
N THR A 83 2.42 -19.80 1.53
CA THR A 83 3.79 -20.21 1.85
C THR A 83 4.51 -19.16 2.70
N SER A 84 4.47 -17.88 2.28
CA SER A 84 5.17 -16.81 2.99
C SER A 84 4.36 -16.20 4.15
N GLY A 85 3.04 -16.36 4.13
CA GLY A 85 2.13 -15.70 5.08
C GLY A 85 1.92 -14.21 4.80
N GLU A 86 2.43 -13.68 3.68
CA GLU A 86 2.26 -12.29 3.28
C GLU A 86 0.80 -11.97 2.98
N PHE A 87 0.36 -10.79 3.40
CA PHE A 87 -0.89 -10.23 2.93
C PHE A 87 -0.65 -9.40 1.68
N THR A 88 -1.50 -9.56 0.68
CA THR A 88 -1.69 -8.59 -0.40
C THR A 88 -3.02 -7.89 -0.18
N ILE A 89 -3.01 -6.56 -0.09
CA ILE A 89 -4.19 -5.70 0.00
C ILE A 89 -4.46 -5.10 -1.37
N TYR A 90 -5.69 -5.25 -1.86
CA TYR A 90 -6.17 -4.60 -3.07
C TYR A 90 -7.22 -3.54 -2.74
N ALA A 91 -7.12 -2.39 -3.41
CA ALA A 91 -8.10 -1.33 -3.28
C ALA A 91 -8.10 -0.41 -4.50
N SER A 92 -9.26 0.19 -4.78
CA SER A 92 -9.39 1.36 -5.63
C SER A 92 -9.72 2.57 -4.75
N VAL A 93 -8.99 3.66 -4.90
CA VAL A 93 -9.10 4.87 -4.07
C VAL A 93 -9.43 6.07 -4.94
N LYS A 94 -10.52 6.78 -4.61
CA LYS A 94 -10.82 8.09 -5.21
C LYS A 94 -10.07 9.16 -4.45
N LEU A 95 -9.06 9.72 -5.09
CA LEU A 95 -8.31 10.83 -4.53
C LEU A 95 -9.13 12.13 -4.59
N PRO A 96 -8.93 13.06 -3.64
CA PRO A 96 -9.50 14.41 -3.73
C PRO A 96 -9.12 15.07 -5.06
N GLU A 97 -10.00 15.92 -5.58
CA GLU A 97 -9.71 16.63 -6.82
C GLU A 97 -8.48 17.55 -6.68
N LYS A 98 -7.68 17.64 -7.75
CA LYS A 98 -6.51 18.54 -7.85
C LYS A 98 -5.38 18.23 -6.87
N ILE A 99 -5.33 17.03 -6.30
CA ILE A 99 -4.16 16.59 -5.57
C ILE A 99 -3.06 16.16 -6.54
N GLU A 100 -1.86 16.66 -6.35
CA GLU A 100 -0.67 16.31 -7.15
C GLU A 100 0.21 15.32 -6.40
N SER A 101 0.18 15.33 -5.06
CA SER A 101 0.87 14.36 -4.24
C SER A 101 0.24 14.21 -2.86
N PHE A 102 0.53 13.10 -2.21
CA PHE A 102 0.10 12.83 -0.84
C PHE A 102 1.09 11.96 -0.10
N ASN A 103 1.04 12.00 1.23
CA ASN A 103 1.82 11.09 2.06
C ASN A 103 1.04 9.80 2.28
N HIS A 104 1.76 8.68 2.24
CA HIS A 104 1.24 7.40 2.65
C HIS A 104 2.10 6.78 3.75
N ILE A 105 1.51 5.83 4.47
CA ILE A 105 2.15 5.05 5.50
C ILE A 105 1.88 3.57 5.25
N TRP A 106 2.74 2.72 5.80
CA TRP A 106 2.45 1.31 5.94
C TRP A 106 2.89 0.83 7.30
N GLN A 107 2.23 -0.20 7.82
CA GLN A 107 2.63 -0.84 9.07
C GLN A 107 2.31 -2.31 9.02
N VAL A 108 3.08 -3.07 9.79
CA VAL A 108 2.84 -4.48 10.07
C VAL A 108 2.82 -4.67 11.58
N GLY A 109 1.92 -5.51 12.07
CA GLY A 109 1.77 -5.78 13.50
C GLY A 109 1.73 -7.27 13.80
N ALA A 110 2.01 -7.61 15.05
CA ALA A 110 2.19 -9.00 15.48
C ALA A 110 0.91 -9.68 15.98
N ALA A 111 -0.17 -8.93 16.22
CA ALA A 111 -1.35 -9.47 16.86
C ALA A 111 -2.64 -8.72 16.50
N VAL A 112 -3.73 -9.47 16.52
CA VAL A 112 -5.10 -8.98 16.41
C VAL A 112 -5.83 -9.40 17.69
N ASN A 113 -6.58 -8.49 18.30
CA ASN A 113 -7.39 -8.76 19.49
C ASN A 113 -8.86 -8.42 19.18
N ASN A 114 -9.77 -9.38 19.36
CA ASN A 114 -11.20 -9.21 19.08
C ASN A 114 -11.48 -8.60 17.69
N GLY A 115 -10.76 -9.07 16.66
CA GLY A 115 -10.90 -8.58 15.28
C GLY A 115 -10.41 -7.15 15.03
N LYS A 116 -9.58 -6.61 15.95
CA LYS A 116 -8.95 -5.29 15.85
C LYS A 116 -7.43 -5.39 15.92
N PRO A 117 -6.68 -4.58 15.15
CA PRO A 117 -5.24 -4.60 15.18
C PRO A 117 -4.71 -4.17 16.55
N VAL A 118 -3.77 -4.93 17.10
CA VAL A 118 -2.95 -4.47 18.23
C VAL A 118 -1.88 -3.52 17.69
N LYS A 119 -1.52 -2.52 18.49
CA LYS A 119 -0.45 -1.55 18.17
C LYS A 119 0.82 -2.26 17.67
N HIS A 120 1.41 -1.75 16.59
CA HIS A 120 2.68 -2.24 16.07
C HIS A 120 3.87 -1.79 16.94
N GLU A 121 5.03 -2.37 16.69
CA GLU A 121 6.29 -2.00 17.38
C GLU A 121 6.81 -0.63 16.95
N PHE A 122 7.58 0.04 17.81
CA PHE A 122 8.18 1.35 17.52
C PHE A 122 9.63 1.24 17.03
N ALA A 123 9.94 0.17 16.30
CA ALA A 123 11.23 -0.01 15.65
C ALA A 123 11.49 1.09 14.60
N ALA A 124 12.75 1.26 14.20
CA ALA A 124 13.13 2.30 13.24
C ALA A 124 12.40 2.10 11.91
N GLU A 125 12.32 0.86 11.45
CA GLU A 125 11.65 0.43 10.23
C GLU A 125 10.17 0.83 10.25
N ASN A 126 9.48 0.66 11.38
CA ASN A 126 8.11 1.11 11.55
C ASN A 126 7.99 2.64 11.52
N LYS A 127 8.92 3.37 12.13
CA LYS A 127 8.89 4.84 12.14
C LYS A 127 9.18 5.45 10.77
N ASP A 128 9.94 4.74 9.95
CA ASP A 128 10.34 5.14 8.60
C ASP A 128 9.42 4.59 7.52
N ALA A 129 8.42 3.78 7.89
CA ALA A 129 7.40 3.23 7.02
C ALA A 129 6.37 4.27 6.55
N LYS A 130 6.87 5.27 5.83
CA LYS A 130 6.14 6.40 5.26
C LYS A 130 6.89 6.96 4.06
N ALA A 131 6.16 7.49 3.09
CA ALA A 131 6.73 8.20 1.96
C ALA A 131 5.70 9.14 1.32
N THR A 132 6.17 10.00 0.42
CA THR A 132 5.33 10.85 -0.42
C THR A 132 5.18 10.19 -1.79
N LEU A 133 3.94 10.08 -2.27
CA LEU A 133 3.62 9.63 -3.61
C LEU A 133 3.21 10.82 -4.47
N GLU A 134 3.97 11.08 -5.53
CA GLU A 134 3.69 12.07 -6.56
C GLU A 134 2.84 11.43 -7.68
N LEU A 135 1.74 12.08 -8.05
CA LEU A 135 0.82 11.63 -9.08
C LEU A 135 1.26 12.19 -10.43
N THR A 136 1.87 11.35 -11.25
CA THR A 136 2.13 11.69 -12.66
C THR A 136 0.91 11.30 -13.49
N THR A 137 0.38 12.22 -14.30
CA THR A 137 -0.65 11.89 -15.28
C THR A 137 -0.05 10.95 -16.33
N ALA A 138 -0.31 9.64 -16.22
CA ALA A 138 0.15 8.67 -17.21
C ALA A 138 -0.54 8.91 -18.56
N GLN A 139 0.21 9.44 -19.54
CA GLN A 139 -0.16 9.33 -20.95
C GLN A 139 -0.14 7.85 -21.34
N LYS A 140 -1.25 7.36 -21.92
CA LYS A 140 -1.38 6.02 -22.47
C LYS A 140 -0.31 5.78 -23.55
N THR A 141 0.72 5.00 -23.23
CA THR A 141 1.47 4.25 -24.24
C THR A 141 1.41 2.78 -23.86
N GLY A 142 0.50 2.06 -24.53
CA GLY A 142 0.48 0.61 -24.48
C GLY A 142 1.80 0.07 -25.02
N LYS A 143 2.47 -0.76 -24.22
CA LYS A 143 3.53 -1.62 -24.72
C LYS A 143 3.15 -3.06 -24.42
N THR A 144 2.71 -3.72 -25.49
CA THR A 144 2.47 -5.15 -25.59
C THR A 144 3.64 -5.92 -24.99
N ALA A 145 3.37 -6.77 -24.01
CA ALA A 145 4.37 -7.67 -23.44
C ALA A 145 4.64 -8.80 -24.45
N THR A 146 5.72 -8.69 -25.21
CA THR A 146 6.31 -9.82 -25.94
C THR A 146 7.29 -10.55 -25.03
N THR A 147 6.94 -11.79 -24.68
CA THR A 147 7.80 -12.79 -24.05
C THR A 147 8.99 -13.14 -24.94
N THR A 148 10.22 -12.97 -24.46
CA THR A 148 11.40 -13.72 -24.93
C THR A 148 12.41 -13.97 -23.81
N THR A 149 12.80 -15.25 -23.69
CA THR A 149 13.78 -15.91 -22.81
C THR A 149 15.20 -15.30 -22.86
N PRO A 150 16.01 -15.33 -21.79
CA PRO A 150 17.35 -14.74 -21.80
C PRO A 150 18.47 -15.70 -22.27
N ALA A 151 19.35 -15.21 -23.14
CA ALA A 151 20.71 -15.72 -23.38
C ALA A 151 21.66 -14.51 -23.53
N GLY A 152 22.87 -14.62 -22.97
CA GLY A 152 23.72 -13.51 -22.54
C GLY A 152 24.58 -12.80 -23.60
N GLY A 153 25.37 -11.82 -23.13
CA GLY A 153 26.40 -11.13 -23.93
C GLY A 153 26.63 -9.67 -23.51
N ASN A 154 27.90 -9.30 -23.38
CA ASN A 154 28.47 -8.10 -22.75
C ASN A 154 28.47 -6.83 -23.65
N SER A 155 28.65 -5.67 -23.00
CA SER A 155 29.35 -4.43 -23.46
C SER A 155 28.58 -3.22 -24.05
N THR A 156 28.73 -2.09 -23.32
CA THR A 156 28.90 -0.66 -23.71
C THR A 156 27.80 0.10 -24.48
N GLY A 157 27.39 1.26 -23.92
CA GLY A 157 26.81 2.37 -24.70
C GLY A 157 25.84 3.28 -23.94
N ASN A 158 26.28 4.50 -23.68
CA ASN A 158 25.67 5.61 -22.94
C ASN A 158 24.34 6.16 -23.52
N GLY A 159 23.41 6.64 -22.67
CA GLY A 159 22.37 7.60 -23.06
C GLY A 159 21.00 7.51 -22.36
N THR A 160 20.83 8.31 -21.30
CA THR A 160 19.63 9.10 -20.93
C THR A 160 18.24 8.45 -20.93
N THR A 161 17.62 8.37 -19.74
CA THR A 161 16.30 8.93 -19.32
C THR A 161 15.73 8.05 -18.19
N SER A 162 16.01 8.40 -16.94
CA SER A 162 15.48 7.70 -15.77
C SER A 162 14.00 8.02 -15.60
N SER A 163 13.14 7.10 -16.04
CA SER A 163 11.73 7.07 -15.66
C SER A 163 11.58 6.01 -14.57
N SER A 164 11.54 6.47 -13.32
CA SER A 164 11.41 5.63 -12.13
C SER A 164 9.99 5.08 -12.05
N ASN A 165 9.82 3.84 -12.49
CA ASN A 165 8.65 3.05 -12.16
C ASN A 165 8.91 2.46 -10.77
N THR A 166 8.28 2.99 -9.72
CA THR A 166 8.50 2.53 -8.34
C THR A 166 7.77 1.20 -8.11
N THR A 167 8.34 0.12 -8.61
CA THR A 167 8.09 -1.22 -8.06
C THR A 167 8.86 -1.29 -6.75
N ALA A 168 8.22 -1.00 -5.63
CA ALA A 168 8.79 -1.27 -4.31
C ALA A 168 8.70 -2.77 -4.01
N THR A 169 9.46 -3.58 -4.75
CA THR A 169 9.82 -4.92 -4.29
C THR A 169 10.87 -4.77 -3.21
N GLY A 170 10.44 -4.72 -1.95
CA GLY A 170 11.31 -4.92 -0.80
C GLY A 170 11.79 -6.37 -0.76
N GLY A 171 12.69 -6.73 -1.68
CA GLY A 171 13.34 -8.03 -1.69
C GLY A 171 14.55 -7.99 -0.78
N TRP A 172 14.47 -8.65 0.38
CA TRP A 172 15.66 -9.08 1.11
C TRP A 172 15.76 -10.61 1.01
N ARG A 173 16.71 -11.05 0.19
CA ARG A 173 17.24 -12.41 0.23
C ARG A 173 17.99 -12.58 1.56
N GLN A 174 17.91 -13.78 2.11
CA GLN A 174 18.73 -14.25 3.25
C GLN A 174 20.22 -14.01 2.98
#